data_AF-F4KR56-F1
#
_entry.id   AF-F4KR56-F1
#
_cell.length_a   1.000
_cell.length_b   1.000
_cell.length_c   1.000
_cell.angle_alpha   90.00
_cell.angle_beta   90.00
_cell.angle_gamma   90.00
#
_symmetry.space_group_name_H-M   'P 1'
#
loop_
_entity.id
_entity.type
_entity.pdbx_description
1 polymer ?
#
loop_
_entity_poly.entity_id
_entity_poly.type
_entity_poly.pdbx_seq_one_letter_code
_entity_poly.pdbx_strand_id
1 'polypeptide(L)'
;MKKVKSQKKYSDSLKREVGRRYLREEFSYAVAAEEYGLKDKTVAKEFVKWYRMQLEKENKNGQDAESSSEGKVESTAGNLDEALARIKELERALYMSELKGEALETMLDIAKRDLGIDVRKKYGAKQ
;
A
#
# COMPACT_ATOMS: atom_id res chain seq x y z
N MET A 1 -15.92 -30.02 31.66
CA MET A 1 -14.94 -29.23 30.87
C MET A 1 -15.06 -29.61 29.40
N LYS A 2 -15.53 -28.70 28.54
CA LYS A 2 -15.69 -28.97 27.09
C LYS A 2 -14.33 -28.85 26.40
N LYS A 3 -13.88 -29.90 25.69
CA LYS A 3 -12.60 -29.93 24.98
C LYS A 3 -12.59 -28.90 23.84
N VAL A 4 -11.67 -27.95 23.91
CA VAL A 4 -11.42 -26.97 22.84
C VAL A 4 -10.76 -27.70 21.67
N LYS A 5 -11.54 -27.98 20.61
CA LYS A 5 -11.01 -28.57 19.38
C LYS A 5 -10.36 -27.47 18.54
N SER A 6 -9.04 -27.32 18.65
CA SER A 6 -8.24 -26.49 17.76
C SER A 6 -7.34 -27.39 16.90
N GLN A 7 -7.91 -27.98 15.84
CA GLN A 7 -7.12 -28.52 14.73
C GLN A 7 -7.25 -27.56 13.54
N LYS A 8 -6.49 -26.46 13.58
CA LYS A 8 -6.23 -25.70 12.35
C LYS A 8 -5.33 -26.56 11.46
N LYS A 9 -5.92 -27.14 10.41
CA LYS A 9 -5.21 -28.03 9.47
C LYS A 9 -4.14 -27.31 8.63
N TYR A 10 -4.26 -25.98 8.50
CA TYR A 10 -3.34 -25.15 7.72
C TYR A 10 -3.02 -23.86 8.49
N SER A 11 -1.76 -23.42 8.39
CA SER A 11 -1.29 -22.18 9.02
C SER A 11 -1.93 -20.95 8.39
N ASP A 12 -2.11 -19.89 9.18
CA ASP A 12 -2.71 -18.65 8.70
C ASP A 12 -1.74 -17.88 7.77
N SER A 13 -0.42 -18.11 7.86
CA SER A 13 0.58 -17.58 6.93
C SER A 13 0.38 -18.11 5.51
N LEU A 14 0.17 -19.42 5.36
CA LEU A 14 -0.09 -20.08 4.07
C LEU A 14 -1.34 -19.50 3.41
N LYS A 15 -2.42 -19.35 4.18
CA LYS A 15 -3.69 -18.79 3.69
C LYS A 15 -3.51 -17.35 3.17
N ARG A 16 -2.73 -16.54 3.88
CA ARG A 16 -2.40 -15.16 3.46
C ARG A 16 -1.57 -15.14 2.19
N GLU A 17 -0.60 -16.03 2.06
CA GLU A 17 0.24 -16.09 0.86
C GLU A 17 -0.56 -16.49 -0.38
N VAL A 18 -1.35 -17.57 -0.28
CA VAL A 18 -2.23 -18.03 -1.37
C VAL A 18 -3.23 -16.95 -1.75
N GLY A 19 -3.85 -16.29 -0.76
CA GLY A 19 -4.78 -15.19 -0.99
C GLY A 19 -4.15 -13.99 -1.71
N ARG A 20 -2.95 -13.58 -1.31
CA ARG A 20 -2.22 -12.46 -1.94
C ARG A 20 -1.89 -12.73 -3.40
N ARG A 21 -1.33 -13.89 -3.70
CA ARG A 21 -0.93 -14.22 -5.07
C ARG A 21 -2.14 -14.45 -5.99
N TYR A 22 -3.24 -14.98 -5.46
CA TYR A 22 -4.51 -15.06 -6.20
C TYR A 22 -5.07 -13.67 -6.56
N LEU A 23 -5.01 -12.68 -5.65
CA LEU A 23 -5.47 -11.32 -5.94
C LEU A 23 -4.60 -10.60 -6.98
N ARG A 24 -3.36 -11.03 -7.16
CA ARG A 24 -2.48 -10.56 -8.23
C ARG A 24 -2.70 -11.29 -9.56
N GLU A 25 -3.71 -12.16 -9.62
CA GLU A 25 -4.06 -12.99 -10.78
C GLU A 25 -2.90 -13.88 -11.27
N GLU A 26 -1.94 -14.20 -10.38
CA GLU A 26 -0.75 -15.00 -10.73
C GLU A 26 -1.09 -16.46 -11.03
N PHE A 27 -2.21 -16.99 -10.51
CA PHE A 27 -2.64 -18.37 -10.72
C PHE A 27 -4.14 -18.60 -10.48
N SER A 28 -4.66 -19.71 -11.02
CA SER A 28 -6.02 -20.22 -10.76
C SER A 28 -6.08 -21.11 -9.52
N TYR A 29 -7.28 -21.37 -9.00
CA TYR A 29 -7.50 -22.19 -7.79
C TYR A 29 -6.95 -23.62 -7.88
N ALA A 30 -6.94 -24.21 -9.07
CA ALA A 30 -6.40 -25.55 -9.29
C ALA A 30 -4.87 -25.55 -9.20
N VAL A 31 -4.23 -24.58 -9.86
CA VAL A 31 -2.77 -24.40 -9.84
C VAL A 31 -2.29 -24.07 -8.42
N ALA A 32 -3.02 -23.23 -7.69
CA ALA A 32 -2.73 -22.95 -6.28
C ALA A 32 -2.77 -24.21 -5.40
N ALA A 33 -3.67 -25.15 -5.70
CA ALA A 33 -3.77 -26.38 -4.93
C ALA A 33 -2.59 -27.32 -5.19
N GLU A 34 -2.10 -27.38 -6.42
CA GLU A 34 -0.94 -28.18 -6.80
C GLU A 34 0.36 -27.59 -6.22
N GLU A 35 0.60 -26.29 -6.43
CA GLU A 35 1.80 -25.57 -5.97
C GLU A 35 1.98 -25.62 -4.45
N TYR A 36 0.89 -25.44 -3.70
CA TYR A 36 0.91 -25.40 -2.24
C TYR A 36 0.56 -26.76 -1.59
N GLY A 37 0.42 -27.84 -2.37
CA GLY A 37 0.10 -29.17 -1.87
C GLY A 37 -1.24 -29.27 -1.12
N LEU A 38 -2.24 -28.48 -1.54
CA LEU A 38 -3.57 -28.48 -0.95
C LEU A 38 -4.36 -29.69 -1.43
N LYS A 39 -5.22 -30.21 -0.55
CA LYS A 39 -6.02 -31.41 -0.84
C LYS A 39 -6.95 -31.26 -2.05
N ASP A 40 -7.48 -30.07 -2.29
CA ASP A 40 -8.45 -29.81 -3.36
C ASP A 40 -8.56 -28.31 -3.68
N LYS A 41 -9.04 -27.98 -4.89
CA LYS A 41 -9.32 -26.59 -5.34
C LYS A 41 -10.30 -25.86 -4.42
N THR A 42 -11.20 -26.61 -3.76
CA THR A 42 -12.17 -26.08 -2.80
C THR A 42 -11.47 -25.46 -1.59
N VAL A 43 -10.35 -26.05 -1.15
CA VAL A 43 -9.53 -25.54 -0.03
C VAL A 43 -8.85 -24.23 -0.41
N ALA A 44 -8.31 -24.14 -1.63
CA ALA A 44 -7.73 -22.89 -2.15
C ALA A 44 -8.80 -21.77 -2.23
N LYS A 45 -10.02 -22.10 -2.67
CA LYS A 45 -11.15 -21.16 -2.69
C LYS A 45 -11.52 -20.67 -1.29
N GLU A 46 -11.53 -21.55 -0.30
CA GLU A 46 -11.77 -21.18 1.10
C GLU A 46 -10.67 -20.25 1.65
N PHE A 47 -9.41 -20.45 1.26
CA PHE A 47 -8.31 -19.59 1.69
C PHE A 47 -8.45 -18.18 1.12
N VAL A 48 -8.77 -18.07 -0.16
CA VAL A 48 -9.02 -16.78 -0.81
C VAL A 48 -10.24 -16.09 -0.19
N LYS A 49 -11.32 -16.82 0.07
CA LYS A 49 -12.52 -16.27 0.74
C LYS A 49 -12.17 -15.77 2.15
N TRP A 50 -11.44 -16.56 2.92
CA TRP A 50 -10.97 -16.17 4.24
C TRP A 50 -10.07 -14.92 4.18
N TYR A 51 -9.17 -14.85 3.21
CA TYR A 51 -8.27 -13.72 3.02
C TYR A 51 -9.04 -12.43 2.66
N ARG A 52 -10.05 -12.51 1.79
CA ARG A 52 -10.94 -11.38 1.50
C ARG A 52 -11.68 -10.89 2.74
N MET A 53 -12.24 -11.80 3.53
CA MET A 53 -12.90 -11.45 4.80
C MET A 53 -11.92 -10.84 5.81
N GLN A 54 -10.65 -11.26 5.80
CA GLN A 54 -9.62 -10.71 6.67
C GLN A 54 -9.27 -9.27 6.27
N LEU A 55 -9.16 -8.97 4.97
CA LEU A 55 -8.98 -7.61 4.46
C LEU A 55 -10.17 -6.71 4.81
N GLU A 56 -11.40 -7.21 4.66
CA GLU A 56 -12.59 -6.46 5.07
C GLU A 56 -12.61 -6.17 6.58
N LYS A 57 -12.13 -7.11 7.41
CA LYS A 57 -12.01 -6.90 8.86
C LYS A 57 -10.89 -5.92 9.21
N GLU A 58 -9.76 -5.98 8.51
CA GLU A 58 -8.66 -5.03 8.70
C GLU A 58 -9.11 -3.61 8.28
N ASN A 59 -9.85 -3.48 7.18
CA ASN A 59 -10.45 -2.21 6.76
C ASN A 59 -11.50 -1.71 7.77
N LYS A 60 -12.32 -2.60 8.35
CA LYS A 60 -13.32 -2.23 9.38
C LYS A 60 -12.69 -1.88 10.73
N ASN A 61 -11.62 -2.56 11.13
CA ASN A 61 -10.92 -2.28 12.39
C ASN A 61 -9.94 -1.11 12.29
N GLY A 62 -9.47 -0.77 11.08
CA GLY A 62 -8.67 0.43 10.81
C GLY A 62 -9.50 1.73 10.78
N GLN A 63 -10.82 1.63 10.64
CA GLN A 63 -11.73 2.79 10.62
C GLN A 63 -11.88 3.51 11.98
N ASP A 64 -11.46 2.90 13.09
CA ASP A 64 -11.50 3.54 14.41
C ASP A 64 -10.21 4.31 14.76
N ALA A 65 -9.15 4.21 13.95
CA ALA A 65 -7.85 4.82 14.25
C ALA A 65 -7.40 5.90 13.24
N GLU A 66 -7.93 5.92 12.01
CA GLU A 66 -7.63 6.97 11.03
C GLU A 66 -8.84 7.17 10.12
N SER A 67 -9.40 8.38 10.17
CA SER A 67 -10.46 8.82 9.29
C SER A 67 -10.11 8.59 7.81
N SER A 68 -11.13 8.14 7.06
CA SER A 68 -11.33 8.39 5.62
C SER A 68 -10.74 7.40 4.60
N SER A 69 -11.61 7.06 3.63
CA SER A 69 -11.39 6.29 2.39
C SER A 69 -11.15 4.78 2.60
N GLU A 70 -11.88 3.84 2.02
CA GLU A 70 -12.81 3.81 0.91
C GLU A 70 -13.79 2.66 1.13
N GLY A 71 -15.07 2.94 0.88
CA GLY A 71 -16.10 1.93 0.97
C GLY A 71 -17.42 2.40 0.38
N LYS A 72 -17.48 2.70 -0.92
CA LYS A 72 -18.68 2.42 -1.71
C LYS A 72 -18.41 2.44 -3.22
N VAL A 73 -18.37 1.23 -3.78
CA VAL A 73 -18.58 0.98 -5.21
C VAL A 73 -20.02 1.35 -5.53
N GLU A 74 -20.30 2.64 -5.76
CA GLU A 74 -21.62 3.11 -6.23
C GLU A 74 -21.59 4.60 -6.65
N SER A 75 -20.68 4.98 -7.55
CA SER A 75 -20.75 6.20 -8.41
C SER A 75 -19.49 6.32 -9.27
N THR A 76 -19.33 5.45 -10.27
CA THR A 76 -18.08 5.30 -11.03
C THR A 76 -17.68 6.48 -11.92
N ALA A 77 -18.61 7.40 -12.25
CA ALA A 77 -18.29 8.58 -13.06
C ALA A 77 -17.87 9.80 -12.21
N GLY A 78 -18.62 10.12 -11.14
CA GLY A 78 -18.33 11.29 -10.30
C GLY A 78 -17.06 11.17 -9.47
N ASN A 79 -16.77 9.97 -8.94
CA ASN A 79 -15.55 9.74 -8.16
C ASN A 79 -14.29 9.72 -9.04
N LEU A 80 -14.41 9.35 -10.32
CA LEU A 80 -13.26 9.32 -11.23
C LEU A 80 -12.82 10.74 -11.59
N ASP A 81 -13.76 11.63 -11.91
CA ASP A 81 -13.44 13.03 -12.20
C ASP A 81 -12.86 13.76 -10.98
N GLU A 82 -13.39 13.49 -9.78
CA GLU A 82 -12.83 14.03 -8.53
C GLU A 82 -11.42 13.49 -8.26
N ALA A 83 -11.20 12.19 -8.47
CA ALA A 83 -9.88 11.58 -8.34
C ALA A 83 -8.87 12.16 -9.35
N LEU A 84 -9.27 12.36 -10.61
CA LEU A 84 -8.43 12.97 -11.64
C LEU A 84 -8.11 14.43 -11.32
N ALA A 85 -9.09 15.20 -10.83
CA ALA A 85 -8.87 16.56 -10.37
C ALA A 85 -7.85 16.61 -9.23
N ARG A 86 -7.95 15.67 -8.28
CA ARG A 86 -7.02 15.58 -7.15
C ARG A 86 -5.61 15.18 -7.58
N ILE A 87 -5.48 14.23 -8.51
CA ILE A 87 -4.18 13.85 -9.09
C ILE A 87 -3.52 15.06 -9.74
N LYS A 88 -4.26 15.80 -10.58
CA LYS A 88 -3.75 17.00 -11.25
C LYS A 88 -3.31 18.09 -10.27
N GLU A 89 -4.05 18.28 -9.18
CA GLU A 89 -3.67 19.21 -8.12
C GLU A 89 -2.37 18.78 -7.42
N LEU A 90 -2.26 17.49 -7.08
CA LEU A 90 -1.08 16.91 -6.44
C LEU A 90 0.16 16.99 -7.35
N GLU A 91 0.02 16.70 -8.64
CA GLU A 91 1.09 16.84 -9.63
C GLU A 91 1.58 18.30 -9.71
N ARG A 92 0.65 19.26 -9.72
CA ARG A 92 1.00 20.68 -9.70
C ARG A 92 1.71 21.07 -8.40
N ALA A 93 1.26 20.57 -7.25
CA ALA A 93 1.90 20.84 -5.96
C ALA A 93 3.31 20.25 -5.90
N LEU A 94 3.50 19.04 -6.44
CA LEU A 94 4.79 18.38 -6.55
C LEU A 94 5.74 19.20 -7.42
N TYR A 95 5.31 19.57 -8.63
CA TYR A 95 6.10 20.40 -9.54
C TYR A 95 6.52 21.73 -8.89
N MET A 96 5.60 22.41 -8.18
CA MET A 96 5.93 23.65 -7.49
C MET A 96 6.91 23.45 -6.34
N SER A 97 6.88 22.30 -5.67
CA SER A 97 7.83 21.94 -4.62
C SER A 97 9.22 21.67 -5.19
N GLU A 98 9.29 20.91 -6.29
CA GLU A 98 10.54 20.62 -7.00
C GLU A 98 11.19 21.90 -7.54
N LEU A 99 10.41 22.76 -8.20
CA LEU A 99 10.87 24.05 -8.71
C LEU A 99 11.42 24.96 -7.60
N LYS A 100 10.74 24.99 -6.43
CA LYS A 100 11.25 25.73 -5.26
C LYS A 100 12.56 25.15 -4.76
N GLY A 101 12.69 23.83 -4.73
CA GLY A 101 13.93 23.14 -4.34
C GLY A 101 15.09 23.50 -5.26
N GLU A 102 14.87 23.43 -6.58
CA GLU A 102 15.86 23.77 -7.60
C GLU A 102 16.26 25.24 -7.54
N ALA A 103 15.29 26.14 -7.37
CA ALA A 103 15.56 27.57 -7.21
C ALA A 103 16.40 27.86 -5.96
N LEU A 104 16.11 27.17 -4.85
CA LEU A 104 16.91 27.29 -3.62
C LEU A 104 18.33 26.79 -3.81
N GLU A 105 18.52 25.63 -4.45
CA GLU A 105 19.86 25.09 -4.73
C GLU A 105 20.65 26.05 -5.64
N THR A 106 20.01 26.57 -6.69
CA THR A 106 20.61 27.58 -7.59
C THR A 106 20.98 28.85 -6.83
N MET A 107 20.13 29.31 -5.90
CA MET A 107 20.42 30.49 -5.08
C MET A 107 21.62 30.25 -4.15
N LEU A 108 21.76 29.05 -3.59
CA LEU A 108 22.93 28.67 -2.80
C LEU A 108 24.21 28.69 -3.63
N ASP A 109 24.16 28.20 -4.87
CA ASP A 109 25.30 28.23 -5.80
C ASP A 109 25.68 29.67 -6.17
N ILE A 110 24.71 30.54 -6.45
CA ILE A 110 24.94 31.97 -6.69
C ILE A 110 25.56 32.63 -5.46
N ALA A 111 25.04 32.38 -4.25
CA ALA A 111 25.59 32.93 -3.02
C ALA A 111 27.04 32.48 -2.79
N LYS A 112 27.36 31.22 -3.09
CA LYS A 112 28.72 30.71 -3.00
C LYS A 112 29.65 31.36 -4.03
N ARG A 113 29.20 31.49 -5.28
CA ARG A 113 29.99 32.03 -6.39
C ARG A 113 30.25 33.53 -6.27
N ASP A 114 29.20 34.30 -5.97
CA ASP A 114 29.21 35.76 -6.09
C ASP A 114 29.46 36.45 -4.74
N LEU A 115 29.03 35.85 -3.62
CA LEU A 115 29.22 36.40 -2.27
C LEU A 115 30.31 35.66 -1.47
N GLY A 116 30.77 34.49 -1.93
CA GLY A 116 31.75 33.67 -1.22
C GLY A 116 31.22 33.03 0.06
N ILE A 117 29.89 33.04 0.28
CA ILE A 117 29.26 32.54 1.51
C ILE A 117 28.85 31.07 1.29
N ASP A 118 29.48 30.15 2.04
CA ASP A 118 29.11 28.73 2.05
C ASP A 118 27.93 28.49 3.01
N VAL A 119 26.70 28.70 2.51
CA VAL A 119 25.46 28.55 3.29
C VAL A 119 25.09 27.07 3.52
N ARG A 120 25.68 26.16 2.73
CA ARG A 120 25.37 24.73 2.80
C ARG A 120 25.97 24.10 4.06
N LYS A 121 25.12 23.49 4.88
CA LYS A 121 25.58 22.73 6.06
C LYS A 121 26.35 21.48 5.64
N LYS A 122 27.61 21.36 6.07
CA LYS A 122 28.42 20.15 5.87
C LYS A 122 28.02 19.11 6.92
N TYR A 123 27.43 17.99 6.48
CA TYR A 123 27.17 16.84 7.35
C TYR A 123 28.52 16.18 7.68
N GLY A 124 28.96 16.23 8.95
CA GLY A 124 30.19 15.56 9.36
C GLY A 124 31.04 16.22 10.45
N ALA A 125 30.55 17.21 11.20
CA ALA A 125 31.24 17.63 12.42
C ALA A 125 31.18 16.46 13.43
N LYS A 126 32.31 15.74 13.58
CA LYS A 126 32.52 14.75 14.65
C LYS A 126 32.16 15.41 15.99
N GLN A 127 31.28 14.76 16.75
CA GLN A 127 31.07 15.07 18.16
C GLN A 127 32.26 14.61 18.99
#